data_AF-A0A7C2TZI9-F1
#
_entry.id   AF-A0A7C2TZI9-F1
#
_cell.length_a   1.000
_cell.length_b   1.000
_cell.length_c   1.000
_cell.angle_alpha   90.00
_cell.angle_beta   90.00
_cell.angle_gamma   90.00
#
_symmetry.space_group_name_H-M   'P 1'
#
loop_
_entity.id
_entity.type
_entity.pdbx_description
1 polymer ?
#
loop_
_entity_poly.entity_id
_entity_poly.type
_entity_poly.pdbx_seq_one_letter_code
_entity_poly.pdbx_strand_id
1 'polypeptide(L)'
;MRRVILLTLGALMFLSMVLPDRADAIPAFARKYKTSCSTCHYAYPMLNGFGKAFLNNGYRYPGGDQQFIKEEPVSLGSESYKKVWPNAIWPADMPGVPPVSLHAVGRINVYTDATPAATAKSSFEFPHEIELLIAGTVGENVSFFGEVEVENENNETEVAFPFFMQWDFNPRWHIRLGMVSPDPTPNHMRLTRNHYNVASFRSQ
;
A
#
# COMPACT_ATOMS: atom_id res chain seq x y z
N MET A 1 -32.38 18.29 21.05
CA MET A 1 -31.08 18.38 20.35
C MET A 1 -30.34 17.04 20.29
N ARG A 2 -29.98 16.39 21.42
CA ARG A 2 -29.23 15.12 21.45
C ARG A 2 -29.86 13.96 20.64
N ARG A 3 -31.19 13.80 20.67
CA ARG A 3 -31.90 12.78 19.88
C ARG A 3 -31.86 13.05 18.38
N VAL A 4 -31.93 14.32 17.97
CA VAL A 4 -31.86 14.71 16.55
C VAL A 4 -30.45 14.45 16.02
N ILE A 5 -29.41 14.76 16.80
CA ILE A 5 -28.00 14.49 16.44
C ILE A 5 -27.75 12.99 16.26
N LEU A 6 -28.28 12.15 17.17
CA LEU A 6 -28.14 10.69 17.07
C LEU A 6 -28.88 10.12 15.85
N LEU A 7 -30.06 10.65 15.53
CA LEU A 7 -30.82 10.24 14.35
C LEU A 7 -30.15 10.69 13.05
N THR A 8 -29.56 11.89 13.01
CA THR A 8 -28.80 12.36 11.84
C THR A 8 -27.52 11.57 11.63
N LEU A 9 -26.79 11.23 12.71
CA LEU A 9 -25.60 10.37 12.62
C LEU A 9 -25.97 8.95 12.18
N GLY A 10 -27.05 8.39 12.73
CA GLY A 10 -27.56 7.07 12.31
C GLY A 10 -28.01 7.04 10.85
N ALA A 11 -28.69 8.10 10.39
CA ALA A 11 -29.11 8.23 8.99
C ALA A 11 -27.91 8.41 8.04
N LEU A 12 -26.89 9.20 8.42
CA LEU A 12 -25.64 9.33 7.66
C LEU A 12 -24.89 8.00 7.56
N MET A 13 -24.80 7.26 8.67
CA MET A 13 -24.16 5.94 8.70
C MET A 13 -24.92 4.94 7.82
N PHE A 14 -26.25 4.90 7.91
CA PHE A 14 -27.07 4.03 7.07
C PHE A 14 -26.97 4.41 5.58
N LEU A 15 -26.99 5.71 5.26
CA LEU A 15 -26.87 6.19 3.88
C LEU A 15 -25.50 5.84 3.28
N SER A 16 -24.43 5.89 4.07
CA SER A 16 -23.09 5.46 3.64
C SER A 16 -22.99 3.96 3.33
N MET A 17 -23.86 3.13 3.92
CA MET A 17 -23.91 1.69 3.66
C MET A 17 -24.69 1.33 2.38
N VAL A 18 -25.62 2.18 1.94
CA VAL A 18 -26.55 1.88 0.83
C VAL A 18 -26.07 2.44 -0.51
N LEU A 19 -25.16 3.42 -0.50
CA LEU A 19 -24.72 4.14 -1.71
C LEU A 19 -23.57 3.52 -2.55
N PRO A 20 -22.67 2.63 -2.07
CA PRO A 20 -21.58 2.16 -2.93
C PRO A 20 -22.03 0.99 -3.84
N ASP A 21 -22.35 1.30 -5.10
CA ASP A 21 -22.56 0.29 -6.17
C ASP A 21 -21.26 -0.47 -6.52
N ARG A 22 -20.10 0.10 -6.18
CA ARG A 22 -18.78 -0.50 -6.31
C ARG A 22 -17.95 -0.16 -5.09
N ALA A 23 -17.61 -1.18 -4.30
CA ALA A 23 -16.46 -1.10 -3.41
C ALA A 23 -15.22 -1.15 -4.30
N ASP A 24 -14.77 0.00 -4.80
CA ASP A 24 -13.43 0.10 -5.36
C ASP A 24 -12.49 -0.33 -4.24
N ALA A 25 -11.85 -1.49 -4.38
CA ALA A 25 -10.82 -1.93 -3.45
C ALA A 25 -9.65 -0.98 -3.64
N ILE A 26 -9.31 -0.17 -2.63
CA ILE A 26 -8.29 0.87 -2.84
C ILE A 26 -7.01 0.61 -2.03
N PRO A 27 -6.17 -0.31 -2.53
CA PRO A 27 -4.76 0.00 -2.74
C PRO A 27 -4.52 0.38 -4.22
N ALA A 28 -3.57 1.28 -4.49
CA ALA A 28 -3.29 1.83 -5.83
C ALA A 28 -3.14 0.76 -6.93
N PHE A 29 -2.55 -0.38 -6.59
CA PHE A 29 -2.35 -1.49 -7.52
C PHE A 29 -3.62 -2.28 -7.84
N ALA A 30 -4.54 -2.44 -6.88
CA ALA A 30 -5.82 -3.11 -7.15
C ALA A 30 -6.64 -2.33 -8.20
N ARG A 31 -6.55 -0.99 -8.21
CA ARG A 31 -7.14 -0.15 -9.25
C ARG A 31 -6.49 -0.38 -10.62
N LYS A 32 -5.15 -0.32 -10.68
CA LYS A 32 -4.38 -0.47 -11.93
C LYS A 32 -4.67 -1.81 -12.64
N TYR A 33 -4.73 -2.91 -11.88
CA TYR A 33 -4.90 -4.27 -12.45
C TYR A 33 -6.33 -4.82 -12.35
N LYS A 34 -7.25 -4.11 -11.67
CA LYS A 34 -8.64 -4.56 -11.38
C LYS A 34 -8.69 -6.00 -10.86
N THR A 35 -7.88 -6.30 -9.85
CA THR A 35 -7.77 -7.63 -9.24
C THR A 35 -8.19 -7.61 -7.77
N SER A 36 -8.63 -8.75 -7.25
CA SER A 36 -9.03 -8.90 -5.86
C SER A 36 -7.84 -8.84 -4.90
N CYS A 37 -8.06 -8.41 -3.65
CA CYS A 37 -7.02 -8.41 -2.62
C CYS A 37 -6.41 -9.81 -2.39
N SER A 38 -7.21 -10.88 -2.55
CA SER A 38 -6.77 -12.27 -2.44
C SER A 38 -5.77 -12.70 -3.52
N THR A 39 -5.65 -11.94 -4.61
CA THR A 39 -4.62 -12.16 -5.63
C THR A 39 -3.24 -11.93 -5.03
N CYS A 40 -3.07 -10.91 -4.19
CA CYS A 40 -1.78 -10.57 -3.58
C CYS A 40 -1.65 -11.03 -2.13
N HIS A 41 -2.75 -11.21 -1.40
CA HIS A 41 -2.74 -11.46 0.05
C HIS A 41 -3.39 -12.79 0.43
N TYR A 42 -2.86 -13.45 1.46
CA TYR A 42 -3.60 -14.53 2.16
C TYR A 42 -4.67 -13.93 3.07
N ALA A 43 -4.23 -12.99 3.90
CA ALA A 43 -5.05 -12.11 4.71
C ALA A 43 -4.36 -10.75 4.68
N TYR A 44 -5.03 -9.70 4.20
CA TYR A 44 -4.41 -8.38 4.15
C TYR A 44 -3.93 -7.97 5.55
N PRO A 45 -2.68 -7.47 5.71
CA PRO A 45 -1.71 -7.12 4.66
C PRO A 45 -0.66 -8.20 4.30
N MET A 46 -0.74 -9.42 4.86
CA MET A 46 0.21 -10.51 4.59
C MET A 46 0.18 -10.99 3.13
N LEU A 47 1.32 -10.86 2.44
CA LEU A 47 1.48 -11.25 1.03
C LEU A 47 1.55 -12.77 0.85
N ASN A 48 0.89 -13.25 -0.19
CA ASN A 48 1.06 -14.59 -0.72
C ASN A 48 2.26 -14.66 -1.70
N GLY A 49 2.49 -15.80 -2.34
CA GLY A 49 3.60 -15.97 -3.29
C GLY A 49 3.55 -15.01 -4.48
N PHE A 50 2.35 -14.72 -5.01
CA PHE A 50 2.16 -13.74 -6.07
C PHE A 50 2.47 -12.33 -5.57
N GLY A 51 1.94 -11.93 -4.42
CA GLY A 51 2.17 -10.61 -3.83
C GLY A 51 3.66 -10.33 -3.58
N LYS A 52 4.42 -11.33 -3.11
CA LYS A 52 5.88 -11.22 -2.94
C LYS A 52 6.59 -11.06 -4.28
N ALA A 53 6.21 -11.83 -5.29
CA ALA A 53 6.78 -11.70 -6.63
C ALA A 53 6.47 -10.33 -7.23
N PHE A 54 5.25 -9.82 -7.04
CA PHE A 54 4.82 -8.50 -7.49
C PHE A 54 5.64 -7.38 -6.82
N LEU A 55 5.82 -7.43 -5.50
CA LEU A 55 6.66 -6.48 -4.75
C LEU A 55 8.12 -6.51 -5.23
N ASN A 56 8.70 -7.70 -5.36
CA ASN A 56 10.09 -7.87 -5.81
C ASN A 56 10.32 -7.43 -7.26
N ASN A 57 9.29 -7.55 -8.10
CA ASN A 57 9.29 -7.08 -9.47
C ASN A 57 8.95 -5.57 -9.59
N GLY A 58 9.09 -4.81 -8.50
CA GLY A 58 8.87 -3.36 -8.49
C GLY A 58 7.40 -2.98 -8.69
N TYR A 59 6.46 -3.74 -8.13
CA TYR A 59 5.01 -3.55 -8.31
C TYR A 59 4.52 -3.70 -9.76
N ARG A 60 5.18 -4.59 -10.50
CA ARG A 60 4.78 -5.03 -11.84
C ARG A 60 4.30 -6.46 -11.82
N TYR A 61 3.29 -6.76 -12.62
CA TYR A 61 2.72 -8.09 -12.77
C TYR A 61 3.82 -9.09 -13.23
N PRO A 62 4.06 -10.17 -12.47
CA PRO A 62 5.03 -11.19 -12.85
C PRO A 62 4.65 -11.87 -14.18
N GLY A 63 5.60 -11.97 -15.11
CA GLY A 63 5.35 -12.57 -16.43
C GLY A 63 4.89 -11.59 -17.53
N GLY A 64 4.91 -10.28 -17.24
CA GLY A 64 4.73 -9.21 -18.23
C GLY A 64 3.57 -8.29 -17.87
N ASP A 65 3.87 -7.03 -17.55
CA ASP A 65 2.94 -6.08 -16.93
C ASP A 65 1.81 -5.63 -17.86
N GLN A 66 2.16 -5.21 -19.08
CA GLN A 66 1.27 -4.48 -20.00
C GLN A 66 -0.07 -5.18 -20.27
N GLN A 67 -0.08 -6.50 -20.43
CA GLN A 67 -1.31 -7.27 -20.71
C GLN A 67 -2.30 -7.29 -19.53
N PHE A 68 -1.81 -7.05 -18.32
CA PHE A 68 -2.61 -7.09 -17.10
C PHE A 68 -3.08 -5.71 -16.64
N ILE A 69 -2.51 -4.63 -17.18
CA ILE A 69 -2.98 -3.27 -16.90
C ILE A 69 -4.41 -3.11 -17.45
N LYS A 70 -5.36 -2.79 -16.58
CA LYS A 70 -6.79 -2.64 -16.92
C LYS A 70 -7.28 -1.20 -16.84
N GLU A 71 -6.43 -0.34 -16.31
CA GLU A 71 -6.59 1.11 -16.33
C GLU A 71 -5.98 1.66 -17.62
N GLU A 72 -6.60 2.67 -18.22
CA GLU A 72 -6.03 3.32 -19.41
C GLU A 72 -4.83 4.17 -18.98
N PRO A 73 -3.61 3.86 -19.44
CA PRO A 73 -2.45 4.63 -19.06
C PRO A 73 -2.35 5.92 -19.89
N VAL A 74 -1.74 6.95 -19.31
CA VAL A 74 -1.43 8.19 -20.01
C VAL A 74 -0.10 8.02 -20.73
N SER A 75 -0.13 8.16 -22.06
CA SER A 75 1.07 8.15 -22.88
C SER A 75 1.86 9.46 -22.74
N LEU A 76 3.16 9.35 -22.48
CA LEU A 76 4.09 10.49 -22.41
C LEU A 76 4.65 10.89 -23.79
N GLY A 77 4.39 10.10 -24.83
CA GLY A 77 4.87 10.40 -26.18
C GLY A 77 4.69 9.24 -27.16
N SER A 78 4.76 9.57 -28.45
CA SER A 78 4.71 8.56 -29.51
C SER A 78 6.05 7.85 -29.67
N GLU A 79 6.04 6.58 -30.11
CA GLU A 79 7.24 5.80 -30.42
C GLU A 79 8.25 6.51 -31.33
N SER A 80 7.76 7.38 -32.23
CA SER A 80 8.58 8.20 -33.13
C SER A 80 9.55 9.13 -32.38
N TYR A 81 9.27 9.48 -31.12
CA TYR A 81 10.08 10.39 -30.33
C TYR A 81 11.45 9.81 -29.95
N LYS A 82 11.63 8.48 -29.98
CA LYS A 82 12.94 7.84 -29.78
C LYS A 82 14.01 8.39 -30.72
N LYS A 83 13.64 8.80 -31.94
CA LYS A 83 14.56 9.27 -32.98
C LYS A 83 15.12 10.67 -32.71
N VAL A 84 14.42 11.47 -31.91
CA VAL A 84 14.76 12.87 -31.67
C VAL A 84 15.12 13.14 -30.21
N TRP A 85 15.23 12.09 -29.40
CA TRP A 85 15.73 12.19 -28.03
C TRP A 85 17.17 12.73 -28.03
N PRO A 86 17.55 13.66 -27.13
CA PRO A 86 16.83 14.16 -25.95
C PRO A 86 15.92 15.39 -26.19
N ASN A 87 15.72 15.81 -27.44
CA ASN A 87 14.91 17.00 -27.76
C ASN A 87 13.38 16.74 -27.70
N ALA A 88 12.96 15.50 -27.44
CA ALA A 88 11.58 15.13 -27.15
C ALA A 88 11.51 14.19 -25.95
N ILE A 89 10.33 14.13 -25.32
CA ILE A 89 10.07 13.24 -24.18
C ILE A 89 10.23 11.78 -24.62
N TRP A 90 10.94 11.00 -23.81
CA TRP A 90 11.08 9.56 -24.05
C TRP A 90 9.70 8.89 -24.02
N PRO A 91 9.32 8.09 -25.03
CA PRO A 91 8.02 7.44 -25.03
C PRO A 91 7.94 6.42 -23.89
N ALA A 92 7.01 6.66 -23.01
CA ALA A 92 6.68 5.84 -21.85
C ALA A 92 5.22 6.08 -21.50
N ASP A 93 4.70 5.31 -20.56
CA ASP A 93 3.33 5.41 -20.07
C ASP A 93 3.33 5.58 -18.54
N MET A 94 2.27 6.22 -18.03
CA MET A 94 2.04 6.38 -16.59
C MET A 94 0.60 5.97 -16.24
N PRO A 95 0.33 5.55 -14.99
CA PRO A 95 -1.04 5.36 -14.51
C PRO A 95 -1.90 6.60 -14.80
N GLY A 96 -3.12 6.39 -15.29
CA GLY A 96 -4.05 7.46 -15.63
C GLY A 96 -4.73 8.07 -14.42
N VAL A 97 -4.77 7.34 -13.30
CA VAL A 97 -5.20 7.84 -11.99
C VAL A 97 -3.99 8.03 -11.08
N PRO A 98 -4.02 9.04 -10.18
CA PRO A 98 -2.98 9.22 -9.19
C PRO A 98 -2.78 7.92 -8.38
N PRO A 99 -1.55 7.37 -8.33
CA PRO A 99 -1.30 6.07 -7.71
C PRO A 99 -1.06 6.22 -6.20
N VAL A 100 -2.02 6.85 -5.52
CA VAL A 100 -1.99 7.13 -4.08
C VAL A 100 -2.96 6.23 -3.31
N SER A 101 -2.64 5.97 -2.04
CA SER A 101 -3.51 5.33 -1.06
C SER A 101 -3.27 5.91 0.34
N LEU A 102 -4.33 5.91 1.16
CA LEU A 102 -4.27 6.29 2.57
C LEU A 102 -4.57 5.06 3.42
N HIS A 103 -3.74 4.79 4.41
CA HIS A 103 -3.91 3.72 5.38
C HIS A 103 -3.99 4.31 6.78
N ALA A 104 -4.93 3.83 7.59
CA ALA A 104 -5.12 4.27 8.96
C ALA A 104 -5.35 3.06 9.85
N VAL A 105 -4.51 2.88 10.87
CA VAL A 105 -4.54 1.73 11.76
C VAL A 105 -4.96 2.17 13.15
N GLY A 106 -5.90 1.45 13.75
CA GLY A 106 -6.26 1.57 15.17
C GLY A 106 -5.79 0.36 15.94
N ARG A 107 -5.41 0.56 17.21
CA ARG A 107 -4.92 -0.51 18.09
C ARG A 107 -5.85 -0.66 19.31
N ILE A 108 -6.26 -1.89 19.60
CA ILE A 108 -6.90 -2.25 20.86
C ILE A 108 -5.88 -3.05 21.66
N ASN A 109 -5.46 -2.51 22.81
CA ASN A 109 -4.56 -3.19 23.72
C ASN A 109 -5.36 -3.76 24.90
N VAL A 110 -5.21 -5.05 25.16
CA VAL A 110 -5.78 -5.71 26.34
C VAL A 110 -4.63 -6.16 27.23
N TYR A 111 -4.48 -5.52 28.38
CA TYR A 111 -3.47 -5.84 29.36
C TYR A 111 -4.02 -6.89 30.32
N THR A 112 -3.51 -8.13 30.21
CA THR A 112 -3.76 -9.20 31.18
C THR A 112 -2.55 -9.32 32.08
N ASP A 113 -2.60 -8.73 33.27
CA ASP A 113 -1.56 -8.92 34.28
C ASP A 113 -1.58 -10.37 34.78
N ALA A 114 -0.40 -10.97 34.96
CA ALA A 114 -0.22 -12.39 35.34
C ALA A 114 -0.62 -12.71 36.81
N THR A 115 -1.19 -11.75 37.54
CA THR A 115 -1.60 -11.92 38.95
C THR A 115 -3.12 -12.12 39.07
N PRO A 116 -3.61 -13.09 39.87
CA PRO A 116 -5.03 -13.47 39.93
C PRO A 116 -6.03 -12.37 40.34
N ALA A 117 -5.56 -11.20 40.79
CA ALA A 117 -6.36 -10.11 41.32
C ALA A 117 -6.38 -8.83 40.45
N ALA A 118 -5.71 -8.85 39.28
CA ALA A 118 -5.61 -7.66 38.44
C ALA A 118 -6.78 -7.58 37.44
N THR A 119 -7.56 -6.50 37.55
CA THR A 119 -8.60 -6.15 36.58
C THR A 119 -7.95 -5.92 35.21
N ALA A 120 -8.35 -6.70 34.20
CA ALA A 120 -7.89 -6.49 32.83
C ALA A 120 -8.17 -5.04 32.40
N LYS A 121 -7.12 -4.30 32.04
CA LYS A 121 -7.25 -2.94 31.51
C LYS A 121 -7.25 -3.03 29.99
N SER A 122 -8.18 -2.34 29.34
CA SER A 122 -8.21 -2.20 27.88
C SER A 122 -7.96 -0.75 27.49
N SER A 123 -7.08 -0.50 26.53
CA SER A 123 -6.98 0.81 25.87
C SER A 123 -7.33 0.70 24.39
N PHE A 124 -7.98 1.73 23.87
CA PHE A 124 -8.23 1.90 22.44
C PHE A 124 -7.49 3.15 21.97
N GLU A 125 -6.70 2.97 20.92
CA GLU A 125 -5.85 3.99 20.35
C GLU A 125 -6.19 4.14 18.86
N PHE A 126 -6.72 5.30 18.49
CA PHE A 126 -7.08 5.60 17.11
C PHE A 126 -6.89 7.09 16.78
N PRO A 127 -6.26 7.41 15.65
CA PRO A 127 -5.41 6.52 14.84
C PRO A 127 -4.09 6.28 15.60
N HIS A 128 -3.68 5.02 15.66
CA HIS A 128 -2.35 4.68 16.14
C HIS A 128 -1.29 4.95 15.06
N GLU A 129 -1.66 4.77 13.80
CA GLU A 129 -0.82 5.04 12.63
C GLU A 129 -1.65 5.60 11.48
N ILE A 130 -1.08 6.56 10.75
CA ILE A 130 -1.60 7.05 9.47
C ILE A 130 -0.45 7.01 8.46
N GLU A 131 -0.71 6.46 7.29
CA GLU A 131 0.25 6.39 6.19
C GLU A 131 -0.37 6.93 4.90
N LEU A 132 0.36 7.81 4.22
CA LEU A 132 0.09 8.17 2.84
C LEU A 132 1.10 7.44 1.95
N LEU A 133 0.62 6.56 1.09
CA LEU A 133 1.45 5.81 0.16
C LEU A 133 1.27 6.32 -1.27
N ILE A 134 2.38 6.40 -2.00
CA ILE A 134 2.44 6.73 -3.42
C ILE A 134 3.31 5.72 -4.13
N ALA A 135 2.75 4.94 -5.05
CA ALA A 135 3.52 3.85 -5.66
C ALA A 135 3.00 3.47 -7.04
N GLY A 136 3.87 3.44 -8.04
CA GLY A 136 3.49 3.24 -9.43
C GLY A 136 4.64 2.88 -10.35
N THR A 137 4.36 2.90 -11.64
CA THR A 137 5.30 2.54 -12.71
C THR A 137 5.36 3.65 -13.75
N VAL A 138 6.52 3.88 -14.35
CA VAL A 138 6.73 4.75 -15.51
C VAL A 138 7.37 3.92 -16.60
N GLY A 139 6.69 3.80 -17.73
CA GLY A 139 7.14 2.94 -18.81
C GLY A 139 7.23 1.46 -18.40
N GLU A 140 7.97 0.72 -19.19
CA GLU A 140 8.15 -0.71 -19.03
C GLU A 140 9.14 -1.09 -17.92
N ASN A 141 10.00 -0.16 -17.49
CA ASN A 141 11.20 -0.47 -16.72
C ASN A 141 11.44 0.37 -15.45
N VAL A 142 10.75 1.50 -15.23
CA VAL A 142 10.91 2.29 -13.99
C VAL A 142 9.72 2.13 -13.04
N SER A 143 9.98 1.82 -11.77
CA SER A 143 8.99 1.76 -10.71
C SER A 143 9.37 2.67 -9.57
N PHE A 144 8.39 3.16 -8.82
CA PHE A 144 8.63 4.00 -7.65
C PHE A 144 7.68 3.66 -6.52
N PHE A 145 8.14 3.92 -5.30
CA PHE A 145 7.36 3.84 -4.08
C PHE A 145 7.83 4.94 -3.15
N GLY A 146 6.88 5.57 -2.48
CA GLY A 146 7.08 6.54 -1.43
C GLY A 146 5.98 6.38 -0.39
N GLU A 147 6.32 6.68 0.84
CA GLU A 147 5.40 6.63 1.97
C GLU A 147 5.73 7.75 2.94
N VAL A 148 4.69 8.26 3.58
CA VAL A 148 4.75 9.21 4.69
C VAL A 148 3.97 8.53 5.81
N GLU A 149 4.68 8.03 6.82
CA GLU A 149 4.08 7.37 7.98
C GLU A 149 4.18 8.26 9.21
N VAL A 150 3.09 8.33 9.97
CA VAL A 150 3.03 8.97 11.29
C VAL A 150 2.46 7.95 12.26
N GLU A 151 3.28 7.49 13.19
CA GLU A 151 2.93 6.50 14.22
C GLU A 151 3.02 7.13 15.62
N ASN A 152 2.13 6.72 16.51
CA ASN A 152 2.24 7.02 17.93
C ASN A 152 2.73 5.77 18.69
N GLU A 153 3.98 5.77 19.13
CA GLU A 153 4.55 4.68 19.91
C GLU A 153 4.96 5.23 21.27
N ASN A 154 4.35 4.71 22.35
CA ASN A 154 4.63 5.12 23.74
C ASN A 154 4.50 6.62 24.03
N ASN A 155 3.50 7.30 23.45
CA ASN A 155 3.28 8.75 23.53
C ASN A 155 4.35 9.60 22.80
N GLU A 156 5.22 8.98 22.01
CA GLU A 156 6.10 9.68 21.08
C GLU A 156 5.56 9.55 19.66
N THR A 157 5.62 10.65 18.90
CA THR A 157 5.25 10.63 17.48
C THR A 157 6.48 10.33 16.66
N GLU A 158 6.49 9.16 16.01
CA GLU A 158 7.48 8.78 15.03
C GLU A 158 6.98 9.13 13.63
N VAL A 159 7.87 9.64 12.79
CA VAL A 159 7.56 9.96 11.40
C VAL A 159 8.64 9.38 10.51
N ALA A 160 8.25 8.58 9.52
CA ALA A 160 9.17 8.07 8.52
C ALA A 160 8.71 8.38 7.10
N PHE A 161 9.70 8.39 6.21
CA PHE A 161 9.52 8.79 4.82
C PHE A 161 10.27 7.86 3.86
N PRO A 162 9.95 6.55 3.84
CA PRO A 162 10.66 5.64 2.98
C PRO A 162 10.30 5.93 1.52
N PHE A 163 11.33 5.96 0.68
CA PHE A 163 11.19 6.20 -0.75
C PHE A 163 12.21 5.38 -1.53
N PHE A 164 11.79 4.80 -2.65
CA PHE A 164 12.69 4.21 -3.62
C PHE A 164 12.21 4.38 -5.05
N MET A 165 13.18 4.36 -5.96
CA MET A 165 12.98 4.14 -7.39
C MET A 165 13.74 2.88 -7.81
N GLN A 166 13.13 2.08 -8.66
CA GLN A 166 13.69 0.85 -9.20
C GLN A 166 13.69 0.91 -10.72
N TRP A 167 14.83 0.62 -11.33
CA TRP A 167 14.97 0.42 -12.77
C TRP A 167 15.23 -1.07 -13.04
N ASP A 168 14.25 -1.72 -13.67
CA ASP A 168 14.32 -3.11 -14.11
C ASP A 168 14.87 -3.22 -15.54
N PHE A 169 16.02 -3.88 -15.71
CA PHE A 169 16.54 -4.20 -17.05
C PHE A 169 15.90 -5.47 -17.60
N ASN A 170 15.58 -6.40 -16.70
CA ASN A 170 14.84 -7.64 -16.94
C ASN A 170 14.34 -8.18 -15.58
N PRO A 171 13.48 -9.22 -15.55
CA PRO A 171 12.95 -9.75 -14.28
C PRO A 171 13.99 -10.29 -13.28
N ARG A 172 15.26 -10.41 -13.67
CA ARG A 172 16.35 -10.92 -12.82
C ARG A 172 17.33 -9.83 -12.38
N TRP A 173 17.41 -8.72 -13.11
CA TRP A 173 18.40 -7.67 -12.92
C TRP A 173 17.72 -6.32 -12.87
N HIS A 174 17.87 -5.65 -11.74
CA HIS A 174 17.39 -4.31 -11.51
C HIS A 174 18.35 -3.51 -10.62
N ILE A 175 18.26 -2.19 -10.69
CA ILE A 175 18.93 -1.28 -9.78
C ILE A 175 17.84 -0.56 -8.99
N ARG A 176 17.97 -0.55 -7.65
CA ARG A 176 17.10 0.22 -6.76
C ARG A 176 17.91 1.32 -6.09
N LEU A 177 17.38 2.54 -6.12
CA LEU A 177 17.93 3.74 -5.50
C LEU A 177 16.95 4.24 -4.43
N GLY A 178 17.46 4.61 -3.26
CA GLY A 178 16.64 5.01 -2.11
C GLY A 178 16.68 3.97 -1.01
N MET A 179 15.54 3.66 -0.41
CA MET A 179 15.43 2.65 0.65
C MET A 179 15.71 1.26 0.09
N VAL A 180 16.81 0.68 0.56
CA VAL A 180 17.18 -0.72 0.33
C VAL A 180 17.38 -1.33 1.71
N SER A 181 16.31 -1.93 2.24
CA SER A 181 16.34 -2.58 3.55
C SER A 181 16.56 -4.10 3.39
N PRO A 182 17.36 -4.75 4.26
CA PRO A 182 17.39 -6.20 4.36
C PRO A 182 16.08 -6.80 4.86
N ASP A 183 15.18 -5.97 5.42
CA ASP A 183 13.77 -6.26 5.60
C ASP A 183 13.01 -5.73 4.36
N PRO A 184 12.76 -6.55 3.32
CA PRO A 184 12.15 -6.09 2.08
C PRO A 184 10.64 -5.83 2.23
N THR A 185 10.09 -6.04 3.43
CA THR A 185 8.68 -5.87 3.76
C THR A 185 8.46 -4.49 4.38
N PRO A 186 7.82 -3.54 3.66
CA PRO A 186 7.36 -2.28 4.25
C PRO A 186 6.65 -2.41 5.59
N ASN A 187 6.84 -1.43 6.48
CA ASN A 187 6.32 -1.43 7.86
C ASN A 187 4.78 -1.60 7.92
N HIS A 188 4.07 -1.07 6.93
CA HIS A 188 2.62 -1.19 6.80
C HIS A 188 2.09 -2.62 6.57
N MET A 189 2.96 -3.60 6.30
CA MET A 189 2.57 -5.00 6.17
C MET A 189 2.56 -5.74 7.52
N ARG A 190 1.80 -5.25 8.50
CA ARG A 190 1.67 -5.89 9.83
C ARG A 190 0.27 -6.45 10.09
N LEU A 191 0.19 -7.74 10.46
CA LEU A 191 -1.04 -8.39 10.94
C LEU A 191 -1.17 -8.34 12.47
N THR A 192 -0.05 -8.18 13.18
CA THR A 192 0.03 -8.16 14.65
C THR A 192 0.91 -7.00 15.09
N ARG A 193 1.16 -6.84 16.40
CA ARG A 193 2.14 -5.87 16.91
C ARG A 193 3.53 -6.02 16.29
N ASN A 194 3.89 -7.22 15.82
CA ASN A 194 5.18 -7.48 15.20
C ASN A 194 5.10 -7.34 13.68
N HIS A 195 6.16 -6.80 13.09
CA HIS A 195 6.32 -6.70 11.64
C HIS A 195 6.33 -8.10 11.02
N TYR A 196 5.65 -8.24 9.88
CA TYR A 196 5.76 -9.43 9.05
C TYR A 196 7.11 -9.38 8.34
N ASN A 197 8.13 -9.99 8.93
CA ASN A 197 9.46 -10.00 8.35
C ASN A 197 9.67 -11.33 7.59
N VAL A 198 9.99 -11.25 6.29
CA VAL A 198 10.25 -12.44 5.46
C VAL A 198 11.52 -13.22 5.85
N ALA A 199 12.44 -12.60 6.59
CA ALA A 199 13.60 -13.22 7.23
C ALA A 199 13.34 -13.67 8.68
N SER A 200 12.17 -13.35 9.26
CA SER A 200 11.76 -13.88 10.56
C SER A 200 11.18 -15.28 10.40
N PHE A 201 11.94 -16.28 10.82
CA PHE A 201 11.47 -17.67 10.95
C PHE A 201 10.39 -17.85 12.03
N ARG A 202 10.03 -16.79 12.78
CA ARG A 202 8.97 -16.84 13.80
C ARG A 202 7.58 -16.57 13.22
N SER A 203 7.49 -16.09 11.98
CA SER A 203 6.23 -15.73 11.30
C SER A 203 5.96 -16.55 10.04
N GLN A 204 6.56 -17.74 9.92
CA GLN A 204 6.23 -18.76 8.92
C GLN A 204 5.32 -19.83 9.50
#